data_AF-L1KL25-F1
#
_entry.id   AF-L1KL25-F1
#
_cell.length_a   1.000
_cell.length_b   1.000
_cell.length_c   1.000
_cell.angle_alpha   90.00
_cell.angle_beta   90.00
_cell.angle_gamma   90.00
#
_symmetry.space_group_name_H-M   'P 1'
#
loop_
_entity.id
_entity.type
_entity.pdbx_description
1 polymer ?
#
loop_
_entity_poly.entity_id
_entity_poly.type
_entity_poly.pdbx_seq_one_letter_code
_entity_poly.pdbx_strand_id
1 'polypeptide(L)'
;MIRSWVGLRPAAMLLLLLFEVALLDTGTLSAAVACAATAAAGSAFAACAVIASHCAPVVLRTRVRTAIRERERRTAFLPQRDPDARGRTRPRAPGRALLTVTA
;
A
#
# COMPACT_ATOMS: atom_id res chain seq x y z
N MET A 1 4.70 -8.13 12.24
CA MET A 1 3.39 -7.47 12.44
C MET A 1 2.92 -7.43 13.89
N ILE A 2 3.52 -8.16 14.83
CA ILE A 2 3.05 -8.23 16.24
C ILE A 2 3.41 -6.99 17.09
N ARG A 3 4.39 -6.18 16.66
CA ARG A 3 4.93 -5.07 17.47
C ARG A 3 4.00 -3.84 17.55
N SER A 4 3.10 -3.63 16.58
CA SER A 4 2.20 -2.45 16.60
C SER A 4 1.12 -2.56 17.67
N TRP A 5 0.65 -3.76 17.99
CA TRP A 5 -0.41 -4.00 18.96
C TRP A 5 -0.04 -3.59 20.40
N VAL A 6 1.26 -3.55 20.72
CA VAL A 6 1.73 -3.10 22.04
C VAL A 6 1.62 -1.58 22.19
N GLY A 7 1.74 -0.82 21.10
CA GLY A 7 1.61 0.65 21.11
C GLY A 7 0.16 1.15 21.17
N LEU A 8 -0.81 0.34 20.74
CA LEU A 8 -2.23 0.73 20.78
C LEU A 8 -2.85 0.62 22.18
N ARG A 9 -2.35 -0.29 23.04
CA ARG A 9 -2.84 -0.49 24.41
C ARG A 9 -2.79 0.77 25.28
N PRO A 10 -1.65 1.49 25.40
CA PRO A 10 -1.59 2.70 26.20
C PRO A 10 -2.43 3.84 25.60
N ALA A 11 -2.49 3.95 24.27
CA ALA A 11 -3.32 4.95 23.59
C ALA A 11 -4.82 4.72 23.82
N ALA A 12 -5.26 3.46 23.81
CA ALA A 12 -6.65 3.10 24.10
C ALA A 12 -7.02 3.38 25.57
N MET A 13 -6.12 3.07 26.51
CA MET A 13 -6.34 3.40 27.94
C MET A 13 -6.41 4.91 28.17
N LEU A 14 -5.54 5.69 27.53
CA LEU A 14 -5.56 7.15 27.62
C LEU A 14 -6.86 7.74 27.04
N LEU A 15 -7.33 7.21 25.91
CA LEU A 15 -8.60 7.64 25.31
C LEU A 15 -9.79 7.33 26.23
N LEU A 16 -9.80 6.16 26.87
CA LEU A 16 -10.84 5.76 27.81
C LEU A 16 -10.87 6.70 29.03
N LEU A 17 -9.69 7.00 29.58
CA LEU A 17 -9.54 7.92 30.71
C LEU A 17 -10.01 9.34 30.35
N LEU A 18 -9.62 9.85 29.18
CA LEU A 18 -10.08 11.16 28.68
C LEU A 18 -11.60 11.20 28.49
N PHE A 19 -12.19 10.10 28.04
CA PHE A 19 -13.63 9.98 27.89
C PHE A 19 -14.36 10.00 29.24
N GLU A 20 -13.86 9.28 30.25
CA GLU A 20 -14.40 9.34 31.62
C GLU A 20 -14.29 10.74 32.21
N VAL A 21 -13.14 11.39 32.08
CA VAL A 21 -12.92 12.76 32.57
C VAL A 21 -13.86 13.75 31.88
N ALA A 22 -14.04 13.64 30.55
CA ALA A 22 -14.98 14.47 29.81
C ALA A 22 -16.44 14.24 30.24
N LEU A 23 -16.84 13.00 30.52
CA LEU A 23 -18.17 12.67 31.03
C LEU A 23 -18.43 13.28 32.41
N LEU A 24 -17.42 13.24 33.30
CA LEU A 24 -17.51 13.84 34.63
C LEU A 24 -17.69 15.37 34.58
N ASP A 25 -17.13 16.03 33.56
CA ASP A 25 -17.17 17.50 33.42
C ASP A 25 -18.45 17.99 32.71
N THR A 26 -19.13 17.12 31.95
CA THR A 26 -20.36 17.48 31.21
C THR A 26 -21.62 17.42 32.07
N GLY A 27 -21.81 18.38 32.97
CA GLY A 27 -23.01 18.53 33.81
C GLY A 27 -24.33 18.87 33.09
N THR A 28 -24.42 18.71 31.76
CA THR A 28 -25.65 18.94 30.98
C THR A 28 -25.95 17.75 30.06
N LEU A 29 -27.19 17.26 30.10
CA LEU A 29 -27.67 16.09 29.32
C LEU A 29 -27.39 16.23 27.81
N SER A 30 -27.44 17.45 27.27
CA SER A 30 -27.15 17.72 25.85
C SER A 30 -25.67 17.51 25.50
N ALA A 31 -24.76 17.96 26.35
CA ALA A 31 -23.32 17.74 26.16
C ALA A 31 -22.97 16.26 26.31
N ALA A 32 -23.60 15.55 27.25
CA ALA A 32 -23.46 14.12 27.42
C ALA A 32 -23.93 13.33 26.18
N VAL A 33 -25.08 13.70 25.60
CA VAL A 33 -25.59 13.07 24.37
C VAL A 33 -24.70 13.36 23.16
N ALA A 34 -24.21 14.59 22.99
CA ALA A 34 -23.29 14.94 21.91
C ALA A 34 -21.95 14.19 22.02
N CYS A 35 -21.42 14.04 23.25
CA CYS A 35 -20.22 13.25 23.50
C CYS A 35 -20.47 11.75 23.25
N ALA A 36 -21.62 11.22 23.68
CA ALA A 36 -21.99 9.83 23.43
C ALA A 36 -22.15 9.52 21.93
N ALA A 37 -22.76 10.44 21.17
CA ALA A 37 -22.90 10.30 19.72
C ALA A 37 -21.54 10.31 19.00
N THR A 38 -20.62 11.18 19.45
CA THR A 38 -19.27 11.28 18.87
C THR A 38 -18.42 10.06 19.23
N ALA A 39 -18.54 9.53 20.46
CA ALA A 39 -17.88 8.30 20.87
C ALA A 39 -18.41 7.08 20.09
N ALA A 40 -19.73 7.00 19.88
CA ALA A 40 -20.35 5.96 19.08
C ALA A 40 -19.82 6.00 17.63
N ALA A 41 -19.84 7.19 17.00
CA ALA A 41 -19.30 7.37 15.65
C ALA A 41 -17.80 7.04 15.58
N GLY A 42 -17.00 7.50 16.55
CA GLY A 42 -15.57 7.22 16.64
C GLY A 42 -15.27 5.72 16.77
N SER A 43 -16.03 5.00 17.60
CA SER A 43 -15.90 3.54 17.77
C SER A 43 -16.24 2.78 16.49
N ALA A 44 -17.29 3.20 15.77
CA ALA A 44 -17.67 2.61 14.49
C ALA A 44 -16.58 2.85 13.43
N PHE A 45 -16.03 4.06 13.35
CA PHE A 45 -14.92 4.36 12.45
C PHE A 45 -13.66 3.55 12.78
N ALA A 46 -13.33 3.41 14.07
CA ALA A 46 -12.19 2.60 14.50
C ALA A 46 -12.38 1.13 14.12
N ALA A 47 -13.58 0.57 14.33
CA ALA A 47 -13.92 -0.79 13.92
C ALA A 47 -13.78 -0.98 12.41
N CYS A 48 -14.33 -0.05 11.61
CA CYS A 48 -14.19 -0.05 10.15
C CYS A 48 -12.72 0.02 9.70
N ALA A 49 -11.92 0.88 10.32
CA ALA A 49 -10.49 1.01 10.00
C ALA A 49 -9.72 -0.28 10.33
N VAL A 50 -10.01 -0.92 11.46
CA VAL A 50 -9.41 -2.20 11.84
C VAL A 50 -9.79 -3.28 10.84
N ILE A 51 -11.08 -3.41 10.49
CA ILE A 51 -11.55 -4.39 9.50
C ILE A 51 -10.86 -4.14 8.15
N ALA A 52 -10.85 -2.89 7.67
CA ALA A 52 -10.19 -2.52 6.42
C ALA A 52 -8.68 -2.86 6.42
N SER A 53 -8.00 -2.67 7.56
CA SER A 53 -6.58 -3.03 7.70
C SER A 53 -6.32 -4.54 7.68
N HIS A 54 -7.26 -5.35 8.17
CA HIS A 54 -7.17 -6.82 8.16
C HIS A 54 -7.55 -7.41 6.79
N CYS A 55 -8.42 -6.73 6.04
CA CYS A 55 -8.78 -7.12 4.68
C CYS A 55 -7.64 -6.89 3.67
N ALA A 56 -6.61 -6.10 4.02
CA ALA A 56 -5.45 -5.92 3.16
C ALA A 56 -4.65 -7.23 3.07
N PRO A 57 -4.42 -7.78 1.86
CA PRO A 57 -3.72 -9.04 1.69
C PRO A 57 -2.27 -8.90 2.18
N VAL A 58 -1.83 -9.84 3.02
CA VAL A 58 -0.44 -9.89 3.51
C VAL A 58 0.47 -10.34 2.37
N VAL A 59 0.99 -9.38 1.61
CA VAL A 59 1.99 -9.65 0.57
C VAL A 59 3.39 -9.76 1.18
N LEU A 60 4.04 -10.90 0.97
CA LEU A 60 5.44 -11.09 1.37
C LEU A 60 6.32 -10.03 0.68
N ARG A 61 7.21 -9.39 1.43
CA ARG A 61 8.12 -8.34 0.91
C ARG A 61 8.91 -8.80 -0.32
N THR A 62 9.21 -10.10 -0.41
CA THR A 62 9.88 -10.68 -1.58
C THR A 62 9.01 -10.62 -2.83
N ARG A 63 7.68 -10.87 -2.74
CA ARG A 63 6.75 -10.74 -3.88
C ARG A 63 6.71 -9.32 -4.43
N VAL A 64 6.73 -8.32 -3.55
CA VAL A 64 6.77 -6.91 -3.96
C VAL A 64 8.08 -6.62 -4.71
N ARG A 65 9.21 -7.04 -4.14
CA ARG A 65 10.53 -6.87 -4.79
C ARG A 65 10.65 -7.61 -6.11
N THR A 66 10.12 -8.83 -6.21
CA THR A 66 10.11 -9.59 -7.46
C THR A 66 9.16 -8.95 -8.47
N ALA A 67 7.99 -8.48 -8.07
CA ALA A 67 7.06 -7.78 -8.96
C ALA A 67 7.65 -6.48 -9.49
N ILE A 68 8.39 -5.73 -8.66
CA ILE A 68 9.11 -4.51 -9.08
C ILE A 68 10.23 -4.88 -10.04
N ARG A 69 11.10 -5.83 -9.71
CA ARG A 69 12.17 -6.30 -10.61
C ARG A 69 11.62 -6.85 -11.93
N GLU A 70 10.47 -7.51 -11.88
CA GLU A 70 9.78 -8.05 -13.05
C GLU A 70 9.20 -6.95 -13.92
N ARG A 71 8.59 -5.93 -13.32
CA ARG A 71 8.12 -4.72 -14.03
C ARG A 71 9.30 -3.99 -14.66
N GLU A 72 10.38 -3.80 -13.92
CA GLU A 72 11.63 -3.21 -14.41
C GLU A 72 12.16 -3.97 -15.62
N ARG A 73 12.23 -5.31 -15.57
CA ARG A 73 12.65 -6.12 -16.74
C ARG A 73 11.74 -5.93 -17.95
N ARG A 74 10.43 -5.87 -17.75
CA ARG A 74 9.45 -5.67 -18.84
C ARG A 74 9.51 -4.27 -19.46
N THR A 75 9.93 -3.26 -18.69
CA THR A 75 10.05 -1.87 -19.16
C THR A 75 11.49 -1.42 -19.42
N ALA A 76 12.49 -2.25 -19.13
CA ALA A 76 13.91 -1.93 -19.30
C ALA A 76 14.29 -1.77 -20.77
N PHE A 77 13.56 -2.45 -21.65
CA PHE A 77 13.71 -2.31 -23.09
C PHE A 77 12.59 -1.42 -23.60
N LEU A 78 12.96 -0.36 -24.34
CA LEU A 78 12.02 0.26 -25.26
C LEU A 78 11.50 -0.86 -26.17
N PRO A 79 10.19 -1.01 -26.41
CA PRO A 79 9.70 -1.99 -27.36
C PRO A 79 10.48 -1.83 -28.66
N GLN A 80 11.34 -2.80 -28.99
CA GLN A 80 12.09 -2.74 -30.24
C GLN A 80 11.04 -2.68 -31.35
N ARG A 81 11.17 -1.69 -32.24
CA ARG A 81 10.31 -1.60 -33.42
C ARG A 81 10.51 -2.90 -34.19
N ASP A 82 9.41 -3.64 -34.36
CA ASP A 82 9.42 -4.85 -35.16
C ASP A 82 9.96 -4.52 -36.56
N PRO A 83 11.19 -4.99 -36.89
CA PRO A 83 11.80 -4.71 -38.18
C PRO A 83 11.02 -5.36 -39.33
N ASP A 84 10.14 -6.31 -39.02
CA ASP A 84 9.32 -7.05 -39.97
C ASP A 84 7.87 -6.52 -40.04
N ALA A 85 7.55 -5.43 -39.33
CA ALA A 85 6.25 -4.80 -39.38
C ALA A 85 5.89 -4.37 -40.82
N ARG A 86 4.65 -4.66 -41.24
CA ARG A 86 4.14 -4.36 -42.58
C ARG A 86 4.33 -2.86 -42.91
N GLY A 87 5.00 -2.57 -44.03
CA GLY A 87 5.30 -1.20 -44.47
C GLY A 87 6.63 -0.62 -43.97
N ARG A 88 7.45 -1.40 -43.26
CA ARG A 88 8.84 -1.05 -42.94
C ARG A 88 9.81 -1.83 -43.84
N THR A 89 10.85 -1.14 -44.29
CA THR A 89 11.94 -1.79 -45.03
C THR A 89 12.73 -2.67 -44.09
N ARG A 90 12.81 -3.98 -44.38
CA ARG A 90 13.66 -4.90 -43.61
C ARG A 90 15.10 -4.37 -43.60
N PRO A 91 15.78 -4.32 -42.42
CA PRO A 91 17.20 -4.01 -42.37
C PRO A 91 17.94 -4.97 -43.29
N ARG A 92 18.74 -4.44 -44.23
CA ARG A 92 19.60 -5.29 -45.06
C ARG A 92 20.57 -6.03 -44.14
N ALA A 93 20.64 -7.36 -44.29
CA ALA A 93 21.60 -8.15 -43.53
C ALA A 93 23.00 -7.53 -43.69
N PRO A 94 23.81 -7.47 -42.61
CA PRO A 94 25.17 -6.96 -42.71
C PRO A 94 25.91 -7.72 -43.82
N GLY A 95 26.22 -7.02 -44.91
CA GLY A 95 27.00 -7.56 -46.00
C GLY A 95 28.44 -7.72 -45.55
N ARG A 96 28.97 -8.94 -45.72
CA ARG A 96 30.28 -9.43 -45.26
C ARG A 96 30.24 -9.99 -43.83
N ALA A 97 30.47 -11.29 -43.72
CA ALA A 97 30.85 -11.92 -42.46
C ALA A 97 32.16 -11.26 -41.99
N LEU A 98 32.09 -10.51 -40.90
CA LEU A 98 33.28 -10.03 -40.22
C LEU A 98 33.98 -11.25 -39.63
N LEU A 99 35.26 -11.44 -39.96
CA LEU A 99 36.11 -12.44 -39.33
C LEU A 99 36.11 -12.19 -37.83
N THR A 100 35.41 -13.04 -37.08
CA THR A 100 35.47 -13.03 -35.62
C THR A 100 36.74 -13.77 -35.24
N VAL A 101 37.86 -13.06 -35.19
CA VAL A 101 39.10 -13.61 -34.63
C VAL A 101 38.97 -13.57 -33.11
N THR A 102 38.88 -14.75 -32.51
CA THR A 102 39.11 -14.94 -31.07
C THR A 102 40.55 -15.37 -30.89
N ALA A 103 41.33 -14.55 -30.17
CA ALA A 103 42.67 -14.90 -29.69
C ALA A 103 42.58 -15.68 -28.38
#